data_AF-W4PZ67-F1
#
_entry.id   AF-W4PZ67-F1
#
_cell.length_a   1.000
_cell.length_b   1.000
_cell.length_c   1.000
_cell.angle_alpha   90.00
_cell.angle_beta   90.00
_cell.angle_gamma   90.00
#
_symmetry.space_group_name_H-M   'P 1'
#
loop_
_entity.id
_entity.type
_entity.pdbx_description
1 polymer ?
#
loop_
_entity_poly.entity_id
_entity_poly.type
_entity_poly.pdbx_seq_one_letter_code
_entity_poly.pdbx_strand_id
1 'polypeptide(L)' 'MIEHYLQERFGIVQEDILISPLTNKKATVKEVLSTLEERGHIEKVYKKIQSIQTLGRKGVIVYLTGLSELNHA' A
#
# COMPACT_ATOMS: atom_id res chain seq x y z
N MET A 1 -12.91 -5.03 -3.21
CA MET A 1 -11.50 -5.35 -2.88
C MET A 1 -10.72 -4.05 -2.77
N ILE A 2 -9.76 -3.94 -1.84
CA ILE A 2 -8.99 -2.72 -1.56
C ILE A 2 -8.33 -2.10 -2.81
N GLU A 3 -7.98 -2.92 -3.79
CA GLU A 3 -7.40 -2.51 -5.08
C GLU A 3 -8.31 -1.55 -5.85
N HIS A 4 -9.60 -1.88 -5.98
CA HIS A 4 -10.58 -1.02 -6.65
C HIS A 4 -10.72 0.33 -5.92
N TYR A 5 -10.73 0.29 -4.59
CA TYR A 5 -10.80 1.51 -3.79
C TYR A 5 -9.55 2.40 -3.98
N LEU A 6 -8.37 1.78 -4.04
CA LEU A 6 -7.11 2.47 -4.30
C LEU A 6 -7.10 3.15 -5.68
N GLN A 7 -7.59 2.44 -6.69
CA GLN A 7 -7.68 2.94 -8.05
C GLN A 7 -8.70 4.08 -8.16
N GLU A 8 -9.93 3.90 -7.65
CA GLU A 8 -10.99 4.90 -7.79
C GLU A 8 -10.72 6.17 -6.98
N ARG A 9 -10.18 6.05 -5.75
CA ARG A 9 -10.01 7.20 -4.85
C ARG A 9 -8.68 7.91 -5.00
N PHE A 10 -7.63 7.18 -5.36
CA PHE A 10 -6.26 7.71 -5.37
C PHE A 10 -5.56 7.53 -6.73
N GLY A 11 -6.21 6.86 -7.69
CA GLY A 11 -5.61 6.51 -8.99
C GLY A 11 -4.50 5.47 -8.87
N ILE A 12 -4.37 4.79 -7.72
CA ILE A 12 -3.25 3.86 -7.46
C ILE A 12 -3.62 2.51 -8.07
N VAL A 13 -2.79 2.04 -9.01
CA VAL A 13 -3.01 0.75 -9.70
C VAL A 13 -2.08 -0.32 -9.15
N GLN A 14 -2.35 -1.59 -9.46
CA GLN A 14 -1.60 -2.72 -8.92
C GLN A 14 -0.13 -2.71 -9.38
N GLU A 15 0.12 -2.17 -10.57
CA GLU A 15 1.42 -2.05 -11.23
C GLU A 15 2.24 -0.84 -10.77
N ASP A 16 1.66 0.04 -9.94
CA ASP A 16 2.41 1.16 -9.36
C ASP A 16 3.58 0.62 -8.53
N ILE A 17 4.77 1.18 -8.77
CA ILE A 17 6.00 0.80 -8.08
C ILE A 17 6.17 1.67 -6.84
N LEU A 18 6.20 1.02 -5.69
CA LEU A 18 6.55 1.60 -4.40
C LEU A 18 8.07 1.46 -4.20
N ILE A 19 8.74 2.58 -3.94
CA ILE A 19 10.19 2.63 -3.75
C ILE A 19 10.45 3.04 -2.30
N SER A 20 11.06 2.13 -1.53
CA SER A 20 11.53 2.42 -0.18
C SER A 20 12.62 3.50 -0.23
N PRO A 21 12.44 4.64 0.45
CA PRO A 21 13.49 5.66 0.51
C PRO A 21 14.68 5.25 1.37
N LEU A 22 14.51 4.26 2.27
CA LEU A 22 15.55 3.81 3.20
C LEU A 22 16.43 2.70 2.60
N THR A 23 15.82 1.76 1.89
CA THR A 23 16.49 0.56 1.37
C THR A 23 16.63 0.55 -0.15
N ASN A 24 15.98 1.50 -0.85
CA ASN A 24 15.87 1.55 -2.31
C ASN A 24 15.25 0.30 -2.94
N LYS A 25 14.63 -0.57 -2.12
CA LYS A 25 13.88 -1.73 -2.58
C LYS A 25 12.62 -1.27 -3.29
N LYS A 26 12.25 -2.02 -4.32
CA LYS A 26 11.06 -1.79 -5.13
C LYS A 26 10.09 -2.93 -4.91
N ALA A 27 8.83 -2.59 -4.70
CA ALA A 27 7.73 -3.54 -4.67
C ALA A 27 6.55 -2.92 -5.41
N THR A 28 5.80 -3.74 -6.13
CA THR A 28 4.53 -3.32 -6.72
C THR A 28 3.46 -3.24 -5.65
N VAL A 29 2.44 -2.39 -5.87
CA VAL A 29 1.25 -2.37 -5.01
C VAL A 29 0.62 -3.75 -4.92
N LYS A 30 0.60 -4.51 -6.03
CA LYS A 30 0.15 -5.90 -6.07
C LYS A 30 0.87 -6.78 -5.04
N GLU A 31 2.20 -6.83 -5.09
CA GLU A 31 3.01 -7.67 -4.20
C GLU A 31 2.76 -7.33 -2.72
N VAL A 32 2.66 -6.03 -2.42
CA VAL A 32 2.37 -5.57 -1.05
C VAL A 32 0.98 -6.03 -0.61
N LEU A 33 -0.05 -5.83 -1.43
CA LEU A 33 -1.41 -6.22 -1.10
C LEU A 33 -1.57 -7.75 -0.97
N SER A 34 -0.99 -8.53 -1.88
CA SER A 34 -0.99 -10.00 -1.80
C SER A 34 -0.34 -10.48 -0.50
N THR A 35 0.82 -9.93 -0.13
CA THR A 35 1.49 -10.28 1.14
C THR A 35 0.63 -9.94 2.36
N LEU A 36 -0.09 -8.81 2.32
CA LEU A 36 -0.97 -8.39 3.40
C LEU A 36 -2.25 -9.23 3.49
N GLU A 37 -2.75 -9.71 2.35
CA GLU A 37 -3.89 -10.62 2.28
C GLU A 37 -3.54 -12.00 2.82
N GLU A 38 -2.40 -12.57 2.41
CA GLU A 38 -1.89 -13.85 2.92
C GLU A 38 -1.68 -13.83 4.44
N ARG A 39 -1.29 -12.68 5.00
CA ARG A 39 -1.11 -12.47 6.45
C ARG A 39 -2.40 -12.10 7.19
N GLY A 40 -3.54 -11.97 6.51
CA GLY A 40 -4.81 -11.60 7.12
C GLY A 40 -4.85 -10.16 7.66
N HIS A 41 -4.03 -9.25 7.12
CA HIS A 41 -3.92 -7.85 7.55
C HIS A 41 -4.68 -6.88 6.66
N ILE A 42 -5.28 -7.35 5.56
CA ILE A 42 -5.89 -6.51 4.54
C ILE A 42 -6.98 -5.57 5.08
N GLU A 43 -7.80 -6.03 6.02
CA GLU A 43 -8.88 -5.23 6.60
C GLU A 43 -8.32 -4.08 7.48
N LYS A 44 -7.26 -4.35 8.24
CA LYS A 44 -6.58 -3.34 9.06
C LYS A 44 -5.96 -2.27 8.16
N VAL A 45 -5.34 -2.69 7.06
CA VAL A 45 -4.76 -1.80 6.06
C VAL A 45 -5.84 -0.95 5.41
N TYR A 46 -6.98 -1.54 5.03
CA TYR A 46 -8.11 -0.82 4.47
C TYR A 46 -8.62 0.28 5.41
N LYS A 47 -8.90 -0.06 6.68
CA LYS A 47 -9.33 0.91 7.70
C LYS A 47 -8.31 2.03 7.89
N LYS A 48 -7.01 1.70 7.88
CA LYS A 48 -5.96 2.71 8.00
C LYS A 48 -5.94 3.65 6.79
N ILE A 49 -6.05 3.14 5.56
CA ILE A 49 -6.12 3.95 4.34
C ILE A 49 -7.33 4.89 4.37
N GLN A 50 -8.50 4.40 4.81
CA GLN A 50 -9.67 5.26 5.00
C GLN A 50 -9.40 6.39 6.01
N SER A 51 -8.74 6.10 7.14
CA SER A 51 -8.42 7.15 8.13
C SER A 51 -7.42 8.20 7.64
N ILE A 52 -6.53 7.84 6.69
CA ILE A 52 -5.52 8.75 6.14
C ILE A 52 -5.91 9.32 4.77
N GLN A 53 -7.16 9.09 4.32
CA GLN A 53 -7.61 9.48 2.97
C GLN A 53 -7.43 10.98 2.68
N THR A 54 -7.46 11.82 3.72
CA THR A 54 -7.25 13.27 3.64
C THR A 54 -5.83 13.65 3.21
N LEU A 55 -4.85 12.75 3.37
CA LEU A 55 -3.47 12.92 2.90
C LEU A 55 -3.33 12.64 1.39
N GLY A 56 -4.41 12.20 0.74
CA GLY A 56 -4.45 11.90 -0.68
C GLY A 56 -3.49 10.79 -1.11
N ARG A 57 -3.22 10.72 -2.42
CA ARG A 57 -2.38 9.68 -3.04
C ARG A 57 -1.01 9.54 -2.37
N LYS A 58 -0.34 10.65 -2.08
CA LYS A 58 1.02 10.65 -1.52
C LYS A 58 1.06 10.00 -0.13
N GLY A 59 0.09 10.32 0.73
CA GLY A 59 0.01 9.71 2.07
C GLY A 59 -0.22 8.20 2.00
N VAL A 60 -1.07 7.76 1.08
CA VAL A 60 -1.35 6.32 0.87
C VAL A 60 -0.11 5.59 0.34
N ILE A 61 0.61 6.16 -0.63
CA ILE A 61 1.87 5.58 -1.17
C ILE A 61 2.92 5.44 -0.06
N VAL A 62 3.12 6.48 0.76
CA VAL A 62 4.08 6.43 1.88
C VAL A 62 3.71 5.32 2.87
N TYR A 63 2.43 5.19 3.20
CA TYR A 63 1.95 4.14 4.09
C TYR A 63 2.18 2.73 3.51
N LEU A 64 1.80 2.50 2.25
CA LEU A 64 2.01 1.20 1.59
C LEU A 64 3.50 0.86 1.46
N THR A 65 4.35 1.85 1.19
CA THR A 65 5.81 1.70 1.14
C THR A 65 6.35 1.24 2.50
N GLY A 66 5.90 1.86 3.61
CA GLY A 66 6.29 1.45 4.95
C GLY A 66 5.87 0.01 5.32
N LEU A 67 4.73 -0.46 4.81
CA LEU A 67 4.30 -1.85 5.01
C LEU A 67 5.18 -2.85 4.25
N SER A 68 5.65 -2.47 3.05
CA SER A 68 6.60 -3.28 2.28
C SER A 68 7.93 -3.44 3.01
N GLU A 69 8.41 -2.38 3.67
CA GLU A 69 9.67 -2.39 4.42
C GLU A 69 9.62 -3.34 5.63
N LEU A 70 8.50 -3.35 6.37
CA LEU A 70 8.28 -4.26 7.51
C LEU A 70 8.21 -5.74 7.10
N ASN A 71 7.96 -6.05 5.83
CA ASN A 71 7.94 -7.43 5.34
C ASN A 71 9.32 -7.99 4.98
N HIS A 72 10.35 -7.13 4.93
CA HIS A 72 11.73 -7.47 4.58
C HIS A 72 12.71 -7.41 5.76
N ALA A 73 12.23 -7.17 6.97
CA ALA A 73 12.98 -7.26 8.23
C ALA A 73 12.65 -8.59 8.93
#